data_AF-A0A8J5GR37-F1
#
_entry.id   AF-A0A8J5GR37-F1
#
_cell.length_a   1.000
_cell.length_b   1.000
_cell.length_c   1.000
_cell.angle_alpha   90.00
_cell.angle_beta   90.00
_cell.angle_gamma   90.00
#
_symmetry.space_group_name_H-M   'P 1'
#
loop_
_entity.id
_entity.type
_entity.pdbx_description
1 polymer ?
#
loop_
_entity_poly.entity_id
_entity_poly.type
_entity_poly.pdbx_seq_one_letter_code
_entity_poly.pdbx_strand_id
1 'polypeptide(L)'
;MDNGEIAVSKALALHLLCTLGLAAGFFAAGIAYNLSLVTDPAQTLSFLLVFETPIVVASYSFVRRDHDRPYWEAVSMALFGLPVGALLNALGAIVLGAPVGPKYWISTIYWSCLMSLFTFVPAVCVFGWSRMDWQRIIANSKPKQATDCLVSLPAQGAIVGAWLGAWPMPLDWEMPWQVIAP
;
A
#
# COMPACT_ATOMS: atom_id res chain seq x y z
N MET A 1 14.70 29.36 14.18
CA MET A 1 14.07 28.83 12.96
C MET A 1 13.84 27.36 13.23
N ASP A 2 12.60 27.02 13.61
CA ASP A 2 12.22 25.63 13.85
C ASP A 2 12.17 24.97 12.46
N ASN A 3 13.17 24.15 12.15
CA ASN A 3 13.18 23.41 10.90
C ASN A 3 11.96 22.50 10.94
N GLY A 4 11.02 22.64 9.99
CA GLY A 4 9.79 21.87 9.89
C GLY A 4 9.99 20.37 9.61
N GLU A 5 10.88 19.72 10.36
CA GLU A 5 11.11 18.29 10.38
C GLU A 5 10.10 17.63 11.32
N ILE A 6 9.49 16.54 10.84
CA ILE A 6 8.60 15.73 11.66
C ILE A 6 9.42 15.08 12.76
N ALA A 7 9.01 15.29 14.01
CA ALA A 7 9.60 14.59 15.15
C ALA A 7 9.51 13.07 14.95
N VAL A 8 10.60 12.35 15.25
CA VAL A 8 10.68 10.88 15.12
C VAL A 8 9.52 10.18 15.85
N SER A 9 9.09 10.70 17.00
CA SER A 9 7.94 10.19 17.75
C SER A 9 6.63 10.28 16.98
N LYS A 10 6.39 11.37 16.23
CA LYS A 10 5.22 11.52 15.37
C LYS A 10 5.26 10.55 14.20
N ALA A 11 6.43 10.36 13.58
CA ALA A 11 6.61 9.41 12.49
C ALA A 11 6.35 7.97 12.95
N LEU A 12 6.91 7.60 14.11
CA LEU A 12 6.70 6.29 14.72
C LEU A 12 5.24 6.07 15.11
N ALA A 13 4.59 7.06 15.70
CA ALA A 13 3.16 6.99 16.02
C ALA A 13 2.29 6.79 14.78
N LEU A 14 2.61 7.47 13.67
CA LEU A 14 1.91 7.33 12.40
C LEU A 14 2.05 5.91 11.83
N HIS A 15 3.25 5.35 11.85
CA HIS A 15 3.46 3.96 11.41
C HIS A 15 2.74 2.97 12.32
N LEU A 16 2.82 3.14 13.64
CA LEU A 16 2.09 2.30 14.58
C LEU A 16 0.58 2.35 14.30
N LEU A 17 0.02 3.54 14.07
CA LEU A 17 -1.39 3.70 13.75
C LEU A 17 -1.80 2.92 12.49
N CYS A 18 -1.03 3.02 11.40
CA CYS A 18 -1.32 2.26 10.18
C CYS A 18 -1.15 0.74 10.40
N THR A 19 -0.08 0.31 11.09
CA THR A 19 0.13 -1.13 11.35
C THR A 19 -0.94 -1.73 12.26
N LEU A 20 -1.38 -1.00 13.29
CA LEU A 20 -2.47 -1.41 14.17
C LEU A 20 -3.80 -1.37 13.44
N GLY A 21 -4.03 -0.39 12.56
CA GLY A 21 -5.17 -0.33 11.67
C GLY A 21 -5.28 -1.58 10.80
N LEU A 22 -4.20 -1.92 10.10
CA LEU A 22 -4.15 -3.10 9.24
C LEU A 22 -4.36 -4.40 10.03
N ALA A 23 -3.71 -4.53 11.19
CA ALA A 23 -3.88 -5.69 12.05
C ALA A 23 -5.33 -5.80 12.55
N ALA A 24 -5.93 -4.69 13.01
CA ALA A 24 -7.32 -4.65 13.46
C ALA A 24 -8.29 -5.00 12.33
N GLY A 25 -8.07 -4.47 11.13
CA GLY A 25 -8.85 -4.81 9.94
C GLY A 25 -8.75 -6.29 9.59
N PHE A 26 -7.55 -6.87 9.68
CA PHE A 26 -7.33 -8.31 9.43
C PHE A 26 -8.03 -9.19 10.48
N PHE A 27 -7.89 -8.87 11.77
CA PHE A 27 -8.60 -9.58 12.82
C PHE A 27 -10.12 -9.42 12.71
N ALA A 28 -10.62 -8.23 12.37
CA ALA A 28 -12.04 -7.99 12.17
C ALA A 28 -12.59 -8.80 10.99
N ALA A 29 -11.87 -8.87 9.86
CA ALA A 29 -12.25 -9.70 8.72
C ALA A 29 -12.41 -11.17 9.10
N GLY A 30 -11.47 -11.72 9.87
CA GLY A 30 -11.52 -13.11 10.32
C GLY A 30 -12.57 -13.38 11.39
N ILE A 31 -12.62 -12.57 12.45
CA ILE A 31 -13.49 -12.82 13.61
C ILE A 31 -14.95 -12.43 13.33
N ALA A 32 -15.17 -11.26 12.74
CA ALA A 32 -16.52 -10.73 12.55
C ALA A 32 -17.18 -11.22 11.26
N TYR A 33 -16.40 -11.48 10.21
CA TYR A 33 -16.90 -11.83 8.89
C TYR A 33 -16.47 -13.22 8.40
N ASN A 34 -15.65 -13.94 9.16
CA ASN A 34 -15.09 -15.26 8.80
C ASN A 34 -14.39 -15.28 7.43
N LEU A 35 -13.80 -14.14 7.04
CA LEU A 35 -13.07 -14.00 5.79
C LEU A 35 -11.61 -14.43 5.96
N SER A 36 -11.06 -15.12 4.95
CA SER A 36 -9.67 -15.56 4.94
C SER A 36 -8.98 -15.18 3.64
N LEU A 37 -7.72 -14.75 3.71
CA LEU A 37 -6.90 -14.49 2.52
C LEU A 37 -6.70 -15.74 1.64
N VAL A 38 -6.84 -16.94 2.20
CA VAL A 38 -6.66 -18.20 1.47
C VAL A 38 -7.96 -18.61 0.78
N THR A 39 -9.09 -18.55 1.49
CA THR A 39 -10.39 -19.02 1.01
C THR A 39 -11.11 -17.96 0.18
N ASP A 40 -11.08 -16.71 0.63
CA ASP A 40 -11.88 -15.58 0.12
C ASP A 40 -11.00 -14.35 -0.21
N PRO A 41 -9.90 -14.51 -0.97
CA PRO A 41 -8.88 -13.47 -1.13
C PRO A 41 -9.42 -12.13 -1.60
N ALA A 42 -10.33 -12.13 -2.59
CA ALA A 42 -10.92 -10.90 -3.12
C ALA A 42 -11.70 -10.14 -2.04
N GLN A 43 -12.51 -10.84 -1.25
CA GLN A 43 -13.35 -10.23 -0.23
C GLN A 43 -12.49 -9.72 0.93
N THR A 44 -11.55 -10.52 1.42
CA THR A 44 -10.61 -10.09 2.47
C THR A 44 -9.78 -8.89 2.04
N LEU A 45 -9.22 -8.90 0.84
CA LEU A 45 -8.43 -7.77 0.32
C LEU A 45 -9.29 -6.52 0.13
N SER A 46 -10.52 -6.65 -0.37
CA SER A 46 -11.45 -5.52 -0.50
C SER A 46 -11.81 -4.91 0.85
N PHE A 47 -12.02 -5.75 1.88
CA PHE A 47 -12.32 -5.32 3.23
C PHE A 47 -11.14 -4.55 3.83
N LEU A 48 -9.93 -5.11 3.74
CA LEU A 48 -8.71 -4.46 4.21
C LEU A 48 -8.46 -3.14 3.49
N LEU A 49 -8.67 -3.10 2.17
CA LEU A 49 -8.55 -1.87 1.38
C LEU A 49 -9.51 -0.80 1.88
N VAL A 50 -10.81 -1.11 2.02
CA VAL A 50 -11.83 -0.14 2.47
C VAL A 50 -11.56 0.31 3.91
N PHE A 51 -11.14 -0.59 4.78
CA PHE A 51 -10.87 -0.30 6.19
C PHE A 51 -9.61 0.57 6.37
N GLU A 52 -8.53 0.23 5.66
CA GLU A 52 -7.21 0.86 5.84
C GLU A 52 -7.07 2.17 5.07
N THR A 53 -7.78 2.32 3.95
CA THR A 53 -7.75 3.54 3.13
C THR A 53 -7.97 4.83 3.94
N PRO A 54 -9.05 4.99 4.74
CA PRO A 54 -9.26 6.21 5.50
C PRO A 54 -8.15 6.46 6.53
N ILE A 55 -7.61 5.41 7.15
CA ILE A 55 -6.54 5.51 8.16
C ILE A 55 -5.28 6.08 7.51
N VAL A 56 -4.83 5.47 6.41
CA VAL A 56 -3.63 5.91 5.68
C VAL A 56 -3.84 7.29 5.07
N VAL A 57 -4.93 7.51 4.35
CA VAL A 57 -5.19 8.79 3.67
C VAL A 57 -5.25 9.94 4.68
N ALA A 58 -5.95 9.76 5.81
CA ALA A 58 -6.01 10.78 6.83
C ALA A 58 -4.62 11.04 7.44
N SER A 59 -3.94 9.98 7.88
CA SER A 59 -2.66 10.08 8.57
C SER A 59 -1.60 10.80 7.73
N TYR A 60 -1.41 10.39 6.47
CA TYR A 60 -0.41 11.02 5.60
C TYR A 60 -0.83 12.41 5.10
N SER A 61 -2.12 12.70 4.99
CA SER A 61 -2.61 14.06 4.65
C SER A 61 -2.40 15.06 5.79
N PHE A 62 -2.42 14.61 7.05
CA PHE A 62 -2.05 15.43 8.21
C PHE A 62 -0.56 15.77 8.27
N VAL A 63 0.28 14.89 7.74
CA VAL A 63 1.74 14.99 7.78
C VAL A 63 2.32 15.52 6.45
N ARG A 64 1.46 16.16 5.65
CA ARG A 64 1.85 16.81 4.39
C ARG A 64 3.00 17.79 4.58
N ARG A 65 3.90 17.81 3.61
CA ARG A 65 5.11 18.65 3.68
C ARG A 65 4.80 20.13 3.46
N ASP A 66 3.97 20.40 2.46
CA ASP A 66 3.42 21.72 2.20
C ASP A 66 2.17 21.95 3.07
N HIS A 67 2.31 22.79 4.10
CA HIS A 67 1.24 23.09 5.04
C HIS A 67 0.23 24.09 4.48
N ASP A 68 0.63 24.92 3.51
CA ASP A 68 -0.22 25.90 2.83
C ASP A 68 -1.23 25.19 1.91
N ARG A 69 -0.87 24.01 1.42
CA ARG A 69 -1.80 23.14 0.71
C ARG A 69 -2.94 22.68 1.64
N PRO A 70 -4.21 22.82 1.25
CA PRO A 70 -5.31 22.38 2.08
C PRO A 70 -5.41 20.85 2.16
N TYR A 71 -5.99 20.34 3.26
CA TYR A 71 -6.13 18.91 3.52
C TYR A 71 -6.90 18.16 2.40
N TRP A 72 -7.98 18.75 1.88
CA TRP A 72 -8.80 18.13 0.84
C TRP A 72 -8.02 17.93 -0.47
N GLU A 73 -7.04 18.78 -0.76
CA GLU A 73 -6.20 18.62 -1.94
C GLU A 73 -5.30 17.39 -1.76
N ALA A 74 -4.72 17.18 -0.57
CA ALA A 74 -3.97 15.95 -0.27
C ALA A 74 -4.85 14.69 -0.40
N VAL A 75 -6.10 14.74 0.05
CA VAL A 75 -7.07 13.64 -0.12
C VAL A 75 -7.39 13.41 -1.60
N SER A 76 -7.55 14.47 -2.39
CA SER A 76 -7.78 14.34 -3.84
C SER A 76 -6.57 13.71 -4.54
N MET A 77 -5.35 14.03 -4.10
CA MET A 77 -4.14 13.38 -4.61
C MET A 77 -4.10 11.91 -4.24
N ALA A 78 -4.53 11.53 -3.03
CA ALA A 78 -4.67 10.13 -2.65
C ALA A 78 -5.65 9.40 -3.57
N LEU A 79 -6.79 10.03 -3.89
CA LEU A 79 -7.82 9.47 -4.77
C LEU A 79 -7.30 9.21 -6.18
N PHE A 80 -6.46 10.09 -6.73
CA PHE A 80 -5.82 9.88 -8.04
C PHE A 80 -4.59 8.97 -7.97
N GLY A 81 -3.83 9.03 -6.88
CA GLY A 81 -2.63 8.23 -6.67
C GLY A 81 -2.93 6.75 -6.50
N LEU A 82 -4.05 6.41 -5.83
CA LEU A 82 -4.48 5.03 -5.63
C LEU A 82 -4.62 4.24 -6.95
N PRO A 83 -5.42 4.67 -7.96
CA PRO A 83 -5.56 3.93 -9.21
C PRO A 83 -4.28 3.94 -10.05
N VAL A 84 -3.53 5.05 -10.07
CA VAL A 84 -2.25 5.12 -10.81
C VAL A 84 -1.24 4.14 -10.24
N GLY A 85 -1.06 4.12 -8.92
CA GLY A 85 -0.19 3.16 -8.26
C GLY A 85 -0.70 1.72 -8.35
N ALA A 86 -2.02 1.52 -8.37
CA ALA A 86 -2.60 0.19 -8.53
C ALA A 86 -2.31 -0.38 -9.91
N LEU A 87 -2.44 0.44 -10.95
CA LEU A 87 -2.07 0.06 -12.31
C LEU A 87 -0.58 -0.34 -12.39
N LEU A 88 0.31 0.45 -11.79
CA LEU A 88 1.76 0.13 -11.78
C LEU A 88 2.06 -1.17 -11.03
N ASN A 89 1.44 -1.39 -9.87
CA ASN A 89 1.60 -2.62 -9.10
C ASN A 89 1.01 -3.84 -9.83
N ALA A 90 -0.15 -3.70 -10.48
CA ALA A 90 -0.79 -4.75 -11.26
C ALA A 90 0.08 -5.15 -12.47
N LEU A 91 0.58 -4.17 -13.22
CA LEU A 91 1.51 -4.41 -14.33
C LEU A 91 2.80 -5.09 -13.84
N GLY A 92 3.37 -4.61 -12.74
CA GLY A 92 4.54 -5.22 -12.11
C GLY A 92 4.29 -6.68 -11.73
N ALA A 93 3.16 -6.98 -11.09
CA ALA A 93 2.79 -8.34 -10.73
C ALA A 93 2.59 -9.24 -11.97
N ILE A 94 1.94 -8.74 -13.02
CA ILE A 94 1.75 -9.48 -14.28
C ILE A 94 3.11 -9.81 -14.93
N VAL A 95 4.02 -8.84 -15.00
CA VAL A 95 5.38 -9.06 -15.53
C VAL A 95 6.16 -10.09 -14.69
N LEU A 96 5.94 -10.11 -13.37
CA LEU A 96 6.54 -11.09 -12.45
C LEU A 96 5.83 -12.45 -12.44
N GLY A 97 4.81 -12.66 -13.27
CA GLY A 97 4.15 -13.96 -13.45
C GLY A 97 2.82 -14.12 -12.73
N ALA A 98 2.16 -13.03 -12.29
CA ALA A 98 0.81 -13.12 -11.75
C ALA A 98 -0.18 -13.63 -12.81
N PRO A 99 -1.07 -14.58 -12.46
CA PRO A 99 -2.00 -15.18 -13.40
C PRO A 99 -2.99 -14.15 -13.92
N VAL A 100 -3.09 -14.03 -15.25
CA VAL A 100 -4.01 -13.11 -15.94
C VAL A 100 -5.21 -13.93 -16.41
N GLY A 101 -6.27 -13.96 -15.61
CA GLY A 101 -7.48 -14.73 -15.94
C GLY A 101 -8.73 -14.24 -15.23
N PRO A 102 -9.93 -14.51 -15.78
CA PRO A 102 -11.22 -14.05 -15.24
C PRO A 102 -11.54 -14.60 -13.85
N LYS A 103 -10.84 -15.65 -13.41
CA LYS A 103 -10.94 -16.17 -12.04
C LYS A 103 -10.15 -15.35 -11.02
N TYR A 104 -9.01 -14.78 -11.41
CA TYR A 104 -8.04 -14.15 -10.49
C TYR A 104 -7.98 -12.63 -10.59
N TRP A 105 -8.53 -12.04 -11.66
CA TRP A 105 -8.41 -10.60 -11.94
C TRP A 105 -8.91 -9.70 -10.80
N ILE A 106 -10.03 -10.04 -10.15
CA ILE A 106 -10.57 -9.24 -9.03
C ILE A 106 -9.59 -9.22 -7.85
N SER A 107 -9.05 -10.39 -7.48
CA SER A 107 -8.06 -10.50 -6.41
C SER A 107 -6.79 -9.72 -6.74
N THR A 108 -6.31 -9.79 -7.99
CA THR A 108 -5.16 -9.01 -8.44
C THR A 108 -5.42 -7.50 -8.37
N ILE A 109 -6.63 -7.05 -8.73
CA ILE A 109 -7.00 -5.63 -8.62
C ILE A 109 -7.00 -5.19 -7.17
N TYR A 110 -7.71 -5.87 -6.27
CA TYR A 110 -7.75 -5.47 -4.86
C TYR A 110 -6.37 -5.53 -4.21
N TRP A 111 -5.57 -6.54 -4.53
CA TRP A 111 -4.18 -6.62 -4.10
C TRP A 111 -3.37 -5.43 -4.60
N SER A 112 -3.47 -5.08 -5.89
CA SER A 112 -2.74 -3.95 -6.47
C SER A 112 -3.16 -2.60 -5.88
N CYS A 113 -4.44 -2.44 -5.57
CA CYS A 113 -4.96 -1.27 -4.85
C CYS A 113 -4.40 -1.20 -3.43
N LEU A 114 -4.36 -2.33 -2.72
CA LEU A 114 -3.80 -2.38 -1.37
C LEU A 114 -2.29 -2.10 -1.37
N MET A 115 -1.55 -2.61 -2.35
CA MET A 115 -0.13 -2.27 -2.56
C MET A 115 0.06 -0.79 -2.87
N SER A 116 -0.78 -0.23 -3.73
CA SER A 116 -0.79 1.21 -4.04
C SER A 116 -1.06 2.07 -2.80
N LEU A 117 -1.97 1.62 -1.93
CA LEU A 117 -2.27 2.28 -0.65
C LEU A 117 -1.03 2.38 0.25
N PHE A 118 -0.10 1.43 0.22
CA PHE A 118 1.12 1.49 1.03
C PHE A 118 2.33 2.10 0.33
N THR A 119 2.33 2.14 -1.00
CA THR A 119 3.48 2.58 -1.81
C THR A 119 3.31 3.98 -2.39
N PHE A 120 2.19 4.26 -3.05
CA PHE A 120 1.95 5.51 -3.78
C PHE A 120 1.15 6.52 -2.96
N VAL A 121 0.13 6.08 -2.21
CA VAL A 121 -0.75 6.99 -1.46
C VAL A 121 0.00 7.84 -0.42
N PRO A 122 0.88 7.28 0.42
CA PRO A 122 1.76 8.06 1.31
C PRO A 122 2.56 9.14 0.58
N ALA A 123 3.11 8.80 -0.59
CA ALA A 123 3.95 9.70 -1.37
C ALA A 123 3.15 10.87 -1.97
N VAL A 124 1.99 10.61 -2.58
CA VAL A 124 1.13 11.67 -3.14
C VAL A 124 0.56 12.57 -2.03
N CYS A 125 0.20 11.98 -0.87
CA CYS A 125 -0.28 12.75 0.28
C CYS A 125 0.79 13.66 0.87
N VAL A 126 2.05 13.23 0.95
CA VAL A 126 3.12 14.03 1.56
C VAL A 126 3.72 15.03 0.58
N PHE A 127 4.02 14.61 -0.66
CA PHE A 127 4.75 15.44 -1.65
C PHE A 127 3.84 16.17 -2.65
N GLY A 128 2.60 15.73 -2.85
CA GLY A 128 1.71 16.29 -3.87
C GLY A 128 2.27 16.16 -5.29
N TRP A 129 2.24 17.26 -6.05
CA TRP A 129 2.68 17.34 -7.44
C TRP A 129 4.16 17.71 -7.64
N SER A 130 4.93 17.84 -6.56
CA SER A 130 6.32 18.29 -6.64
C SER A 130 7.19 17.31 -7.45
N ARG A 131 7.43 17.62 -8.74
CA ARG A 131 8.27 16.77 -9.61
C ARG A 131 9.67 16.55 -9.04
N MET A 132 10.24 17.55 -8.37
CA MET A 132 11.57 17.45 -7.77
C MET A 132 11.62 16.43 -6.62
N ASP A 133 10.59 16.41 -5.76
CA ASP A 133 10.52 15.46 -4.66
C ASP A 133 10.27 14.03 -5.16
N TRP A 134 9.38 13.88 -6.15
CA TRP A 134 9.13 12.59 -6.82
C TRP A 134 10.39 12.04 -7.50
N GLN A 135 11.08 12.84 -8.31
CA GLN A 135 12.32 12.45 -8.97
C GLN A 135 13.40 12.08 -7.94
N ARG A 136 13.46 12.81 -6.82
CA ARG A 136 14.45 12.53 -5.80
C ARG A 136 14.23 11.19 -5.09
N ILE A 137 12.99 10.83 -4.81
CA ILE A 137 12.67 9.58 -4.11
C ILE A 137 12.75 8.39 -5.05
N ILE A 138 12.16 8.52 -6.24
CA ILE A 138 12.13 7.44 -7.24
C ILE A 138 13.51 7.24 -7.89
N ALA A 139 14.16 8.31 -8.36
CA ALA A 139 15.36 8.19 -9.18
C ALA A 139 16.66 8.28 -8.36
N ASN A 140 16.70 9.08 -7.30
CA ASN A 140 17.93 9.31 -6.55
C ASN A 140 18.04 8.48 -5.26
N SER A 141 16.95 7.87 -4.78
CA SER A 141 16.88 7.08 -3.54
C SER A 141 17.68 7.67 -2.36
N LYS A 142 17.70 9.00 -2.27
CA LYS A 142 18.46 9.76 -1.27
C LYS A 142 17.49 10.43 -0.29
N PRO A 143 17.02 9.70 0.74
CA PRO A 143 16.26 10.32 1.82
C PRO A 143 17.18 11.33 2.52
N LYS A 144 16.75 12.58 2.65
CA LYS A 144 17.47 13.57 3.49
C LYS A 144 16.62 14.12 4.63
N GLN A 145 15.31 13.87 4.62
CA GLN A 145 14.38 14.33 5.66
C GLN A 145 13.61 13.15 6.24
N ALA A 146 13.14 13.32 7.49
CA ALA A 146 12.31 12.32 8.16
C ALA A 146 11.02 11.98 7.40
N THR A 147 10.46 12.94 6.65
CA THR A 147 9.34 12.77 5.70
C THR A 147 9.64 11.74 4.61
N ASP A 148 10.86 11.76 4.04
CA ASP A 148 11.28 10.83 2.99
C ASP A 148 11.31 9.40 3.54
N CYS A 149 11.85 9.23 4.75
CA CYS A 149 11.88 7.94 5.46
C CYS A 149 10.46 7.43 5.75
N LEU A 150 9.60 8.31 6.27
CA LEU A 150 8.20 8.04 6.60
C LEU A 150 7.40 7.54 5.40
N VAL A 151 7.65 8.02 4.19
CA VAL A 151 6.99 7.50 2.98
C VAL A 151 7.65 6.21 2.47
N SER A 152 8.98 6.10 2.57
CA SER A 152 9.72 4.96 2.00
C SER A 152 9.56 3.64 2.77
N LEU A 153 9.44 3.69 4.11
CA LEU A 153 9.33 2.51 4.95
C LEU A 153 8.10 1.63 4.63
N PRO A 154 6.86 2.16 4.55
CA PRO A 154 5.70 1.35 4.20
C PRO A 154 5.81 0.79 2.77
N ALA A 155 6.38 1.56 1.84
CA ALA A 155 6.58 1.11 0.47
C ALA A 155 7.55 -0.08 0.40
N GLN A 156 8.70 0.02 1.08
CA GLN A 156 9.68 -1.07 1.16
C GLN A 156 9.11 -2.28 1.89
N GLY A 157 8.41 -2.07 3.01
CA GLY A 157 7.74 -3.12 3.77
C GLY A 157 6.70 -3.87 2.93
N ALA A 158 5.89 -3.15 2.16
CA ALA A 158 4.91 -3.75 1.26
C ALA A 158 5.58 -4.57 0.15
N ILE A 159 6.62 -4.05 -0.50
CA ILE A 159 7.35 -4.77 -1.56
C ILE A 159 8.03 -6.03 -1.00
N VAL A 160 8.73 -5.92 0.13
CA VAL A 160 9.38 -7.06 0.80
C VAL A 160 8.33 -8.09 1.23
N GLY A 161 7.22 -7.64 1.82
CA GLY A 161 6.11 -8.51 2.22
C GLY A 161 5.47 -9.24 1.03
N ALA A 162 5.24 -8.54 -0.08
CA ALA A 162 4.73 -9.13 -1.31
C ALA A 162 5.69 -10.18 -1.88
N TRP A 163 6.99 -9.88 -1.90
CA TRP A 163 8.01 -10.79 -2.38
C TRP A 163 8.14 -12.04 -1.50
N LEU A 164 8.17 -11.88 -0.17
CA LEU A 164 8.16 -13.00 0.78
C LEU A 164 6.87 -13.82 0.69
N GLY A 165 5.72 -13.17 0.45
CA GLY A 165 4.44 -13.84 0.26
C GLY A 165 4.36 -14.65 -1.04
N ALA A 166 5.10 -14.25 -2.08
CA ALA A 166 5.22 -15.00 -3.33
C ALA A 166 6.25 -16.15 -3.25
N TRP A 167 7.19 -16.10 -2.30
CA TRP A 167 8.22 -17.12 -2.11
C TRP A 167 7.71 -18.58 -1.94
N PRO A 168 6.64 -18.88 -1.18
CA PRO A 168 6.14 -20.26 -1.07
C PRO A 168 5.47 -20.78 -2.36
N MET A 169 5.13 -19.91 -3.31
CA MET A 169 4.33 -20.27 -4.49
C MET A 169 5.03 -21.23 -5.46
N PRO A 170 6.35 -21.09 -5.78
CA PRO A 170 7.08 -22.06 -6.59
C PRO A 170 7.30 -23.41 -5.88
N LEU A 171 7.21 -23.46 -4.55
CA LEU A 171 7.35 -24.71 -3.79
C LEU A 171 6.05 -25.55 -3.81
N ASP A 172 4.90 -24.91 -4.06
CA ASP A 172 3.58 -25.51 -4.18
C ASP A 172 3.28 -26.12 -5.58
N TRP A 173 4.29 -26.24 -6.46
CA TRP A 173 4.15 -26.66 -7.87
C TRP A 173 3.63 -28.10 -8.06
N GLU A 174 3.66 -28.92 -7.01
CA GLU A 174 3.27 -30.34 -7.03
C GLU A 174 1.85 -30.57 -6.44
N MET A 175 1.09 -29.51 -6.13
CA MET A 175 -0.17 -29.66 -5.40
C MET A 175 -1.35 -30.10 -6.29
N PRO A 176 -2.12 -31.14 -5.89
CA PRO A 176 -3.15 -31.75 -6.75
C PRO A 176 -4.28 -30.79 -7.17
N TRP A 177 -4.55 -29.72 -6.42
CA TRP A 177 -5.58 -28.73 -6.78
C TRP A 177 -5.19 -27.83 -7.97
N GLN A 178 -3.92 -27.83 -8.40
CA GLN A 178 -3.48 -27.13 -9.61
C GLN A 178 -3.72 -27.94 -10.90
N VAL A 179 -3.84 -29.27 -10.80
CA VAL A 179 -3.97 -30.18 -11.96
C VAL A 179 -5.41 -30.66 -12.19
N ILE A 180 -6.36 -30.28 -11.33
CA ILE A 180 -7.77 -30.69 -11.48
C ILE A 180 -8.52 -29.62 -12.28
N ALA A 181 -8.46 -29.76 -13.60
CA ALA A 181 -9.56 -29.39 -14.49
C ALA A 181 -9.57 -30.39 -15.66
N PRO A 182 -10.58 -31.29 -15.76
CA PRO A 182 -10.98 -31.85 -17.05
C PRO A 182 -11.64 -30.77 -17.93
#